data_AF-A0A7S1BMS4-F1
#
_entry.id   AF-A0A7S1BMS4-F1
#
_cell.length_a   1.000
_cell.length_b   1.000
_cell.length_c   1.000
_cell.angle_alpha   90.00
_cell.angle_beta   90.00
_cell.angle_gamma   90.00
#
_symmetry.space_group_name_H-M   'P 1'
#
loop_
_entity.id
_entity.type
_entity.pdbx_description
1 polymer ?
#
loop_
_entity_poly.entity_id
_entity_poly.type
_entity_poly.pdbx_seq_one_letter_code
_entity_poly.pdbx_strand_id
1 'polypeptide(L)'
;MKLQYNPFPFPIVQMNRTLLIIWLYTLSLPLLNDVEKFEAYICIIFFATFGFLGLELVAIELDDPFGDDDNDLAVEVNSMEVFNDIALNMQSIDGVEAKNRLLKTILKRSIYESV
;
A
#
# COMPACT_ATOMS: atom_id res chain seq x y z
N MET A 1 3.29 4.16 -14.98
CA MET A 1 1.99 3.80 -14.35
C MET A 1 1.26 5.08 -13.96
N LYS A 2 -0.05 5.22 -14.22
CA LYS A 2 -0.76 6.49 -13.89
C LYS A 2 -0.82 6.78 -12.38
N LEU A 3 -0.80 5.74 -11.54
CA LEU A 3 -0.88 5.85 -10.08
C LEU A 3 0.40 6.43 -9.47
N GLN A 4 1.58 5.95 -9.89
CA GLN A 4 2.87 6.48 -9.42
C GLN A 4 3.12 7.95 -9.76
N TYR A 5 2.61 8.43 -10.90
CA TYR A 5 2.86 9.81 -11.36
C TYR A 5 1.78 10.81 -10.96
N ASN A 6 0.70 10.35 -10.33
CA ASN A 6 -0.41 11.20 -9.92
C ASN A 6 -0.80 10.89 -8.47
N PRO A 7 0.08 11.21 -7.51
CA PRO A 7 -0.24 11.06 -6.10
C PRO A 7 -1.41 11.96 -5.72
N PHE A 8 -2.02 11.71 -4.56
CA PHE A 8 -3.03 12.63 -4.05
C PHE A 8 -2.45 14.05 -3.95
N PRO A 9 -3.23 15.08 -4.31
CA PRO A 9 -2.77 16.45 -4.17
C PRO A 9 -2.32 16.72 -2.74
N PHE A 10 -1.05 17.10 -2.57
CA PHE A 10 -0.45 17.37 -1.26
C PHE A 10 -1.32 18.24 -0.33
N PRO A 11 -1.96 19.33 -0.80
CA PRO A 11 -2.81 20.15 0.06
C PRO A 11 -4.00 19.38 0.65
N ILE A 12 -4.55 18.39 -0.06
CA ILE A 12 -5.66 17.57 0.42
C ILE A 12 -5.19 16.70 1.58
N VAL A 13 -4.08 15.98 1.41
CA VAL A 13 -3.49 15.12 2.45
C VAL A 13 -3.10 15.97 3.68
N GLN A 14 -2.45 17.11 3.46
CA GLN A 14 -2.06 18.03 4.52
C GLN A 14 -3.27 18.56 5.30
N MET A 15 -4.31 19.02 4.61
CA MET A 15 -5.51 19.56 5.26
C MET A 15 -6.31 18.48 5.98
N ASN A 16 -6.46 17.29 5.38
CA ASN A 16 -7.14 16.17 6.02
C ASN A 16 -6.50 15.81 7.37
N ARG A 17 -5.17 15.60 7.37
CA ARG A 17 -4.44 15.25 8.59
C ARG A 17 -4.50 16.36 9.64
N THR A 18 -4.35 17.60 9.21
CA THR A 18 -4.40 18.77 10.11
C THR A 18 -5.76 18.88 10.78
N LEU A 19 -6.85 18.77 10.02
CA LEU A 19 -8.21 18.84 10.54
C LEU A 19 -8.54 17.65 11.45
N LEU A 20 -8.11 16.44 11.10
CA LEU A 20 -8.30 15.25 11.92
C LEU A 20 -7.61 15.40 13.28
N ILE A 21 -6.37 15.88 13.30
CA ILE A 21 -5.63 16.15 14.54
C ILE A 21 -6.36 17.20 15.37
N ILE A 22 -6.70 18.35 14.79
CA ILE A 22 -7.43 19.43 15.49
C ILE A 22 -8.74 18.90 16.07
N TRP A 23 -9.49 18.12 15.29
CA TRP A 23 -10.77 17.54 15.72
C TRP A 23 -10.57 16.56 16.88
N LEU A 24 -9.59 15.66 16.82
CA LEU A 24 -9.32 14.71 17.90
C LEU A 24 -8.89 15.41 19.21
N TYR A 25 -8.06 16.45 19.12
CA TYR A 25 -7.67 17.22 20.30
C TYR A 25 -8.84 17.98 20.91
N THR A 26 -9.71 18.56 20.07
CA THR A 26 -10.87 19.33 20.52
C THR A 26 -12.07 18.47 20.92
N LEU A 27 -12.12 17.21 20.49
CA LEU A 27 -13.19 16.24 20.80
C LEU A 27 -13.43 16.08 22.31
N SER A 28 -12.37 16.16 23.11
CA SER A 28 -12.43 16.03 24.57
C SER A 28 -13.24 17.13 25.27
N LEU A 29 -13.26 18.35 24.70
CA LEU A 29 -13.87 19.53 25.31
C LEU A 29 -15.41 19.45 25.41
N PRO A 30 -16.17 19.15 24.33
CA PRO A 30 -17.62 19.01 24.43
C PRO A 30 -18.03 17.79 25.27
N LEU A 31 -17.27 16.68 25.17
CA LEU A 31 -17.55 15.44 25.89
C LEU A 31 -17.50 15.58 27.41
N LEU A 32 -16.76 16.59 27.93
CA LEU A 32 -16.66 16.83 29.37
C LEU A 32 -18.01 17.15 30.01
N ASN A 33 -18.91 17.82 29.27
CA ASN A 33 -20.24 18.18 29.79
C ASN A 33 -21.30 17.12 29.48
N ASP A 34 -21.08 16.28 28.47
CA ASP A 34 -22.05 15.30 27.99
C ASP A 34 -21.90 13.91 28.62
N VAL A 35 -20.72 13.59 29.16
CA VAL A 35 -20.41 12.28 29.74
C VAL A 35 -20.13 12.38 31.24
N GLU A 36 -21.11 11.99 32.06
CA GLU A 36 -21.02 12.06 33.52
C GLU A 36 -20.03 11.05 34.12
N LYS A 37 -19.88 9.88 33.50
CA LYS A 37 -19.02 8.80 33.99
C LYS A 37 -17.61 8.91 33.42
N PHE A 38 -16.63 9.10 34.31
CA PHE A 38 -15.23 9.27 33.93
C PHE A 38 -14.67 8.07 33.14
N GLU A 39 -15.08 6.85 33.48
CA GLU A 39 -14.64 5.65 32.78
C GLU A 39 -15.18 5.63 31.34
N ALA A 40 -16.45 5.99 31.16
CA ALA A 40 -17.06 6.07 29.83
C ALA A 40 -16.39 7.16 28.98
N TYR A 41 -16.07 8.31 29.59
CA TYR A 41 -15.36 9.41 28.94
C TYR A 41 -13.98 8.96 28.43
N ILE A 42 -13.19 8.30 29.27
CA ILE A 42 -11.87 7.77 28.86
C ILE A 42 -12.02 6.74 27.74
N CYS A 43 -12.96 5.79 27.86
CA CYS A 43 -13.18 4.77 26.85
C CYS A 43 -13.55 5.40 25.49
N ILE A 44 -14.45 6.40 25.47
CA ILE A 44 -14.86 7.08 24.25
C ILE A 44 -13.65 7.76 23.58
N ILE A 45 -12.86 8.52 24.34
CA ILE A 45 -11.68 9.21 23.81
C ILE A 45 -10.65 8.21 23.29
N PHE A 46 -10.41 7.12 24.02
CA PHE A 46 -9.47 6.09 23.62
C PHE A 46 -9.89 5.45 22.29
N PHE A 47 -11.13 4.97 22.17
CA PHE A 47 -11.58 4.31 20.95
C PHE A 47 -11.71 5.28 19.77
N ALA A 48 -12.14 6.52 20.00
CA ALA A 48 -12.17 7.53 18.95
C ALA A 48 -10.75 7.82 18.44
N THR A 49 -9.80 8.08 19.34
CA THR A 49 -8.41 8.37 18.96
C THR A 49 -7.77 7.18 18.27
N PHE A 50 -7.90 5.97 18.83
CA PHE A 50 -7.39 4.75 18.24
C PHE A 50 -7.97 4.48 16.85
N GLY A 51 -9.29 4.62 16.70
CA GLY A 51 -9.97 4.40 15.42
C GLY A 51 -9.56 5.41 14.36
N PHE A 52 -9.64 6.71 14.65
CA PHE A 52 -9.36 7.75 13.65
C PHE A 52 -7.87 7.88 13.31
N LEU A 53 -6.96 7.79 14.29
CA LEU A 53 -5.52 7.76 13.99
C LEU A 53 -5.10 6.46 13.33
N GLY A 54 -5.67 5.33 13.75
CA GLY A 54 -5.40 4.04 13.12
C GLY A 54 -5.80 4.03 11.64
N LEU A 55 -6.98 4.58 11.32
CA LEU A 55 -7.43 4.73 9.93
C LEU A 55 -6.52 5.66 9.11
N GLU A 56 -6.05 6.77 9.68
CA GLU A 56 -5.10 7.67 9.00
C GLU A 56 -3.76 6.99 8.74
N LEU A 57 -3.26 6.17 9.67
CA LEU A 57 -2.02 5.39 9.45
C LEU A 57 -2.19 4.37 8.33
N VAL A 58 -3.29 3.62 8.32
CA VAL A 58 -3.61 2.69 7.23
C VAL A 58 -3.72 3.42 5.89
N ALA A 59 -4.30 4.62 5.88
CA ALA A 59 -4.38 5.43 4.66
C ALA A 59 -3.01 5.88 4.15
N ILE A 60 -2.03 6.10 5.04
CA ILE A 60 -0.64 6.43 4.68
C ILE A 60 0.04 5.23 4.04
N GLU A 61 -0.04 4.05 4.67
CA GLU A 61 0.56 2.83 4.13
C GLU A 61 -0.02 2.47 2.76
N LEU A 62 -1.33 2.65 2.58
CA LEU A 62 -1.99 2.36 1.30
C LEU A 62 -1.75 3.41 0.19
N ASP A 63 -1.11 4.53 0.50
CA ASP A 63 -0.90 5.62 -0.47
C ASP A 63 0.16 5.27 -1.53
N ASP A 64 1.17 4.47 -1.14
CA ASP A 64 2.22 3.99 -2.05
C ASP A 64 2.29 2.45 -2.12
N PRO A 65 1.36 1.78 -2.83
CA PRO A 65 1.28 0.32 -2.87
C PRO A 65 2.44 -0.37 -3.62
N PHE A 66 3.41 0.41 -4.10
CA PHE A 66 4.58 -0.05 -4.84
C PHE A 66 5.89 0.23 -4.09
N GLY A 67 5.79 0.57 -2.79
CA GLY A 67 6.93 0.77 -1.90
C GLY A 67 7.54 -0.54 -1.42
N ASP A 68 8.08 -0.48 -0.20
CA ASP A 68 8.78 -1.59 0.48
C ASP A 68 8.10 -1.99 1.80
N ASP A 69 6.85 -1.57 2.04
CA ASP A 69 6.09 -1.93 3.25
C ASP A 69 5.59 -3.39 3.17
N ASP A 70 5.38 -4.02 4.33
CA ASP A 70 4.95 -5.43 4.42
C ASP A 70 3.60 -5.70 3.72
N ASN A 71 2.78 -4.66 3.55
CA ASN A 71 1.46 -4.71 2.90
C ASN A 71 1.47 -4.21 1.45
N ASP A 72 2.64 -3.95 0.87
CA ASP A 72 2.77 -3.55 -0.53
C ASP A 72 2.61 -4.70 -1.52
N LEU A 73 2.41 -4.34 -2.79
CA LEU A 73 2.31 -5.31 -3.86
C LEU A 73 3.68 -5.95 -4.12
N ALA A 74 3.72 -7.28 -4.09
CA ALA A 74 4.92 -8.05 -4.45
C ALA A 74 5.18 -8.03 -5.97
N VAL A 75 5.52 -6.86 -6.53
CA VAL A 75 5.67 -6.62 -7.97
C VAL A 75 6.69 -7.56 -8.59
N GLU A 76 7.82 -7.79 -7.92
CA GLU A 76 8.87 -8.69 -8.41
C GLU A 76 8.36 -10.12 -8.55
N VAL A 77 7.72 -10.64 -7.49
CA VAL A 77 7.15 -11.99 -7.48
C VAL A 77 6.07 -12.12 -8.56
N ASN A 78 5.15 -11.16 -8.62
CA ASN A 78 4.08 -11.13 -9.62
C ASN A 78 4.65 -11.09 -11.04
N SER A 79 5.72 -10.33 -11.27
CA SER A 79 6.38 -10.27 -12.58
C SER A 79 7.01 -11.60 -12.98
N MET A 80 7.58 -12.32 -12.01
CA MET A 80 8.18 -13.62 -12.22
C MET A 80 7.13 -14.70 -12.51
N GLU A 81 5.97 -14.62 -11.85
CA GLU A 81 4.82 -15.50 -12.14
C GLU A 81 4.29 -15.28 -13.57
N VAL A 82 4.07 -14.02 -13.97
CA VAL A 82 3.66 -13.69 -15.34
C VAL A 82 4.67 -14.21 -16.36
N PHE A 83 5.97 -14.10 -16.05
CA PHE A 83 7.02 -14.63 -16.91
C PHE A 83 6.94 -16.16 -17.06
N ASN A 84 6.72 -16.86 -15.96
CA ASN A 84 6.55 -18.32 -15.98
C ASN A 84 5.32 -18.73 -16.79
N ASP A 85 4.20 -18.00 -16.67
CA ASP A 85 2.98 -18.26 -17.43
C ASP A 85 3.19 -18.08 -18.94
N ILE A 86 3.94 -17.06 -19.35
CA ILE A 86 4.32 -16.86 -20.75
C ILE A 86 5.16 -18.06 -21.23
N ALA A 87 6.14 -18.50 -20.44
CA ALA A 87 7.00 -19.62 -20.80
C ALA A 87 6.22 -20.95 -20.90
N LEU A 88 5.23 -21.17 -20.03
CA LEU A 88 4.35 -22.34 -20.08
C LEU A 88 3.40 -22.30 -21.28
N ASN A 89 2.81 -21.15 -21.60
CA ASN A 89 1.97 -20.98 -22.79
C ASN A 89 2.77 -21.16 -24.09
N MET A 90 3.99 -20.63 -24.16
CA MET A 90 4.86 -20.83 -25.31
C MET A 90 5.22 -22.31 -25.49
N GLN A 91 5.43 -23.04 -24.41
CA GLN A 91 5.67 -24.49 -24.47
C GLN A 91 4.45 -25.27 -24.97
N SER A 92 3.23 -24.88 -24.57
CA SER A 92 2.01 -25.59 -24.97
C SER A 92 1.66 -25.37 -26.44
N ILE A 93 1.95 -24.18 -26.98
CA ILE A 93 1.64 -23.82 -28.37
C ILE A 93 2.78 -24.15 -29.34
N ASP A 94 4.00 -23.69 -29.04
CA ASP A 94 5.16 -23.72 -29.96
C ASP A 94 6.16 -24.84 -29.61
N GLY A 95 5.89 -25.60 -28.56
CA GLY A 95 6.74 -26.70 -28.10
C GLY A 95 7.92 -26.26 -27.23
N VAL A 96 8.62 -27.27 -26.69
CA VAL A 96 9.66 -27.10 -25.66
C VAL A 96 10.87 -26.29 -26.16
N GLU A 97 11.20 -26.38 -27.45
CA GLU A 97 12.32 -25.66 -28.05
C GLU A 97 12.12 -24.15 -28.04
N ALA A 98 10.88 -23.70 -28.24
CA ALA A 98 10.51 -22.29 -28.23
C ALA A 98 10.72 -21.69 -26.83
N LYS A 99 10.24 -22.36 -25.79
CA LYS A 99 10.49 -22.00 -24.38
C LYS A 99 11.99 -21.94 -24.06
N ASN A 100 12.76 -22.94 -24.49
CA ASN A 100 14.20 -22.99 -24.22
C ASN A 100 14.97 -21.85 -24.90
N ARG A 101 14.55 -21.41 -26.08
CA ARG A 101 15.11 -20.21 -26.74
C ARG A 101 14.81 -18.94 -25.94
N LEU A 102 13.59 -18.76 -25.47
CA LEU A 102 13.20 -17.61 -24.63
C LEU A 102 14.05 -17.52 -23.36
N LEU A 103 14.14 -18.63 -22.61
CA LEU A 103 14.91 -18.69 -21.36
C LEU A 103 16.40 -18.39 -21.57
N LYS A 104 17.00 -18.92 -22.65
CA LYS A 104 18.40 -18.63 -23.00
C LYS A 104 18.63 -17.14 -23.28
N THR A 105 17.73 -16.49 -23.99
CA THR A 105 17.84 -15.05 -24.29
C THR A 105 17.80 -14.21 -23.03
N ILE A 106 16.94 -14.56 -22.08
CA ILE A 106 16.76 -13.80 -20.84
C ILE A 106 17.92 -14.00 -19.87
N LEU A 107 18.38 -15.24 -19.68
CA LEU A 107 19.58 -15.53 -18.87
C LEU A 107 20.82 -14.79 -19.41
N LYS A 108 20.97 -14.73 -20.74
CA LYS A 108 22.08 -13.99 -21.37
C LYS A 108 22.01 -12.49 -21.09
N ARG A 109 20.81 -11.92 -20.99
CA ARG A 109 20.61 -10.48 -20.73
C ARG A 109 20.83 -10.13 -19.25
N SER A 110 20.35 -10.97 -18.33
CA SER A 110 20.55 -10.79 -16.87
C SER A 110 22.03 -10.76 -16.47
N ILE A 111 22.86 -11.61 -17.11
CA ILE A 111 24.32 -11.62 -16.89
C ILE A 111 25.01 -10.33 -17.38
N TYR A 112 24.45 -9.64 -18.38
CA TYR A 112 25.03 -8.41 -18.92
C TYR A 112 24.63 -7.15 -18.15
N GLU A 113 23.47 -7.16 -17.48
CA GLU A 113 22.98 -6.02 -16.68
C GLU A 113 23.52 -6.05 -15.23
N SER A 114 24.30 -7.09 -14.87
CA SER A 114 24.93 -7.27 -13.55
C SER A 114 26.45 -7.02 -13.53
N VAL A 115 26.99 -6.42 -14.60
CA VAL A 115 28.39 -5.95 -14.75
C VAL A 115 28.38 -4.44 -14.99
#